data_AF-A0A645CHN3-F1
#
_entry.id   AF-A0A645CHN3-F1
#
_cell.length_a   1.000
_cell.length_b   1.000
_cell.length_c   1.000
_cell.angle_alpha   90.00
_cell.angle_beta   90.00
_cell.angle_gamma   90.00
#
_symmetry.space_group_name_H-M   'P 1'
#
loop_
_entity.id
_entity.type
_entity.pdbx_description
1 polymer ?
#
loop_
_entity_poly.entity_id
_entity_poly.type
_entity_poly.pdbx_seq_one_letter_code
_entity_poly.pdbx_strand_id
1 'polypeptide(L)'
;MPKGQWEAAQVLGLSYFRTMRHIILPQAIRNMLPAFGNEFVTLIKESSLLSTLAIAELTMVGQQVRSVTYASFETFIMVGLIYLCLTSCTSIALQFLEKHWQVN
;
A
#
# COMPACT_ATOMS: atom_id res chain seq x y z
N MET A 1 -9.94 22.14 8.12
CA MET A 1 -9.70 23.43 7.41
C MET A 1 -10.39 24.53 8.19
N PRO A 2 -9.72 25.63 8.54
CA PRO A 2 -10.36 26.70 9.31
C PRO A 2 -11.46 27.38 8.48
N LYS A 3 -12.65 27.52 9.06
CA LYS A 3 -13.83 28.14 8.42
C LYS A 3 -13.55 29.55 7.89
N GLY A 4 -12.63 30.27 8.52
CA GLY A 4 -12.23 31.63 8.13
C GLY A 4 -11.61 31.76 6.73
N GLN A 5 -10.96 30.73 6.17
CA GLN A 5 -10.43 30.78 4.78
C GLN A 5 -11.59 30.81 3.77
N TRP A 6 -12.67 30.11 4.10
CA TRP A 6 -13.88 30.06 3.28
C TRP A 6 -14.69 31.35 3.39
N GLU A 7 -14.85 31.88 4.60
CA GLU A 7 -15.52 33.16 4.86
C GLU A 7 -14.76 34.33 4.21
N ALA A 8 -13.42 34.36 4.30
CA ALA A 8 -12.60 35.37 3.64
C ALA A 8 -12.71 35.33 2.11
N ALA A 9 -12.73 34.13 1.52
CA ALA A 9 -12.90 33.99 0.08
C ALA A 9 -14.28 34.43 -0.39
N GLN A 10 -15.32 34.23 0.43
CA GLN A 10 -16.68 34.68 0.16
C GLN A 10 -16.82 36.21 0.28
N VAL A 11 -16.16 36.83 1.27
CA VAL A 11 -16.07 38.30 1.41
C VAL A 11 -15.31 38.94 0.25
N LEU A 12 -14.30 38.26 -0.28
CA LEU A 12 -13.53 38.69 -1.47
C LEU A 12 -14.24 38.41 -2.81
N GLY A 13 -15.46 37.85 -2.79
CA GLY A 13 -16.22 37.56 -4.01
C GLY A 13 -15.62 36.47 -4.91
N LEU A 14 -14.75 35.61 -4.37
CA LEU A 14 -14.13 34.53 -5.14
C LEU A 14 -15.14 33.41 -5.43
N SER A 15 -15.14 32.93 -6.69
CA SER A 15 -15.95 31.75 -7.05
C SER A 15 -15.42 30.50 -6.36
N TYR A 16 -16.31 29.56 -6.05
CA TYR A 16 -15.99 28.27 -5.42
C TYR A 16 -14.77 27.58 -6.05
N PHE A 17 -14.73 27.57 -7.38
CA PHE A 17 -13.66 26.92 -8.13
C PHE A 17 -12.29 27.61 -7.95
N ARG A 18 -12.28 28.95 -7.87
CA ARG A 18 -11.06 29.72 -7.60
C ARG A 18 -10.57 29.51 -6.18
N THR A 19 -11.49 29.57 -5.21
CA THR A 19 -11.21 29.32 -3.79
C THR A 19 -10.65 27.91 -3.58
N MET A 20 -11.27 26.91 -4.20
CA MET A 20 -10.84 25.52 -4.07
C MET A 20 -9.43 25.33 -4.67
N ARG A 21 -9.19 25.79 -5.91
CA ARG A 21 -7.92 25.58 -6.60
C ARG A 21 -6.74 26.36 -6.00
N HIS A 22 -6.95 27.61 -5.57
CA HIS A 22 -5.85 28.49 -5.17
C HIS A 22 -5.63 28.57 -3.66
N ILE A 23 -6.64 28.25 -2.86
CA ILE A 23 -6.59 28.44 -1.40
C ILE A 23 -6.66 27.09 -0.70
N ILE A 24 -7.75 26.34 -0.91
CA ILE A 24 -8.05 25.16 -0.11
C ILE A 24 -7.19 23.96 -0.52
N LEU A 25 -7.13 23.63 -1.82
CA LEU A 25 -6.34 22.49 -2.34
C LEU A 25 -4.86 22.55 -1.94
N PRO A 26 -4.11 23.63 -2.24
CA PRO A 26 -2.68 23.67 -1.92
C PRO A 26 -2.42 23.59 -0.41
N GLN A 27 -3.30 24.20 0.40
CA GLN A 27 -3.18 24.14 1.86
C GLN A 27 -3.56 22.77 2.42
N ALA A 28 -4.56 22.11 1.83
CA ALA A 28 -4.96 20.75 2.16
C ALA A 28 -3.85 19.75 1.85
N ILE A 29 -3.29 19.83 0.64
CA ILE A 29 -2.18 18.97 0.20
C ILE A 29 -0.98 19.13 1.14
N ARG A 30 -0.59 20.37 1.48
CA ARG A 30 0.56 20.62 2.36
C ARG A 30 0.37 20.07 3.78
N ASN A 31 -0.88 20.05 4.28
CA ASN A 31 -1.18 19.50 5.61
C ASN A 31 -1.37 17.97 5.59
N MET A 32 -1.88 17.41 4.49
CA MET A 32 -2.10 15.96 4.35
C MET A 32 -0.81 15.21 3.99
N LEU A 33 0.09 15.80 3.19
CA LEU A 33 1.38 15.22 2.79
C LEU A 33 2.19 14.60 3.95
N PRO A 34 2.45 15.32 5.07
CA PRO A 34 3.19 14.74 6.19
C PRO A 34 2.45 13.57 6.86
N ALA A 35 1.12 13.63 6.95
CA ALA A 35 0.32 12.52 7.50
C ALA A 35 0.36 11.29 6.59
N PHE A 36 0.24 11.48 5.27
CA PHE A 36 0.38 10.40 4.29
C PHE A 36 1.77 9.77 4.32
N GLY A 37 2.83 10.58 4.45
CA GLY A 37 4.20 10.06 4.55
C GLY A 37 4.39 9.19 5.79
N ASN A 38 3.85 9.60 6.93
CA ASN A 38 3.91 8.80 8.15
C ASN A 38 3.13 7.48 8.01
N GLU A 39 1.92 7.54 7.44
CA GLU A 39 1.10 6.35 7.20
C GLU A 39 1.79 5.38 6.22
N PHE A 40 2.43 5.89 5.18
CA PHE A 40 3.23 5.08 4.24
C PHE A 40 4.35 4.30 4.94
N VAL A 41 5.06 4.94 5.87
CA VAL A 41 6.13 4.28 6.63
C VAL A 41 5.57 3.19 7.55
N THR A 42 4.41 3.44 8.17
CA THR A 42 3.71 2.44 8.99
C THR A 42 3.29 1.24 8.14
N LEU A 43 2.69 1.48 6.98
CA LEU A 43 2.27 0.41 6.05
C LEU A 43 3.44 -0.44 5.56
N ILE A 44 4.60 0.17 5.29
CA ILE A 44 5.81 -0.59 4.90
C ILE A 44 6.26 -1.51 6.05
N LYS A 45 6.24 -1.02 7.29
CA LYS A 45 6.62 -1.82 8.47
C LYS A 45 5.66 -2.97 8.71
N GLU A 46 4.35 -2.69 8.66
CA GLU A 46 3.30 -3.68 8.84
C GLU A 46 3.32 -4.73 7.73
N SER A 47 3.48 -4.32 6.47
CA SER A 47 3.60 -5.23 5.32
C SER A 47 4.81 -6.16 5.44
N SER A 48 5.97 -5.63 5.84
CA SER A 48 7.19 -6.43 6.03
C SER A 48 7.05 -7.43 7.19
N LEU A 49 6.41 -7.02 8.29
CA LEU A 49 6.15 -7.88 9.45
C LEU A 49 5.14 -8.98 9.10
N LEU A 50 4.02 -8.63 8.45
CA LEU A 50 3.02 -9.57 7.96
C LEU A 50 3.61 -10.57 6.95
N SER A 51 4.45 -10.11 6.01
CA SER A 51 5.13 -10.99 5.06
C SER A 51 6.07 -11.97 5.76
N THR A 52 6.84 -11.50 6.73
CA THR A 52 7.74 -12.35 7.53
C THR A 52 6.96 -13.37 8.36
N LEU A 53 5.85 -12.96 9.00
CA LEU A 53 4.95 -13.85 9.72
C LEU A 53 4.33 -14.88 8.80
N ALA A 54 3.83 -14.48 7.64
CA ALA A 54 3.22 -15.40 6.67
C ALA A 54 4.21 -16.47 6.18
N ILE A 55 5.47 -16.09 5.96
CA ILE A 55 6.54 -17.04 5.62
C ILE A 55 6.81 -18.00 6.80
N ALA A 56 6.86 -17.49 8.04
CA ALA A 56 7.06 -18.31 9.23
C ALA A 56 5.90 -19.29 9.46
N GLU A 57 4.65 -18.83 9.34
CA GLU A 57 3.45 -19.67 9.44
C GLU A 57 3.40 -20.72 8.33
N LEU A 58 3.68 -20.34 7.07
CA LEU A 58 3.73 -21.28 5.95
C LEU A 58 4.82 -22.35 6.15
N THR A 59 5.97 -21.95 6.69
CA THR A 59 7.07 -22.88 7.02
C THR A 59 6.68 -23.82 8.16
N MET A 60 6.01 -23.30 9.19
CA MET A 60 5.54 -24.10 10.33
C MET A 60 4.48 -25.11 9.90
N VAL A 61 3.50 -24.68 9.10
CA VAL A 61 2.50 -25.56 8.49
C VAL A 61 3.18 -26.58 7.57
N GLY A 62 4.14 -26.17 6.75
CA GLY A 62 4.93 -27.07 5.91
C GLY A 62 5.71 -28.13 6.71
N GLN A 63 6.27 -27.76 7.85
CA GLN A 63 6.96 -28.68 8.75
C GLN A 63 6.00 -29.63 9.48
N GLN A 64 4.81 -29.15 9.86
CA GLN A 64 3.76 -29.96 10.46
C GLN A 64 3.17 -30.97 9.46
N VAL A 65 2.99 -30.56 8.20
CA VAL A 65 2.60 -31.49 7.12
C VAL A 65 3.72 -32.51 6.85
N ARG A 66 5.00 -32.09 6.89
CA ARG A 66 6.15 -33.01 6.77
C ARG A 66 6.20 -34.04 7.88
N SER A 67 5.86 -33.70 9.12
CA SER A 67 5.89 -34.65 10.24
C SER A 67 4.73 -35.65 10.20
N VAL A 68 3.65 -35.36 9.47
CA VAL A 68 2.44 -36.21 9.43
C VAL A 68 2.45 -37.17 8.23
N THR A 69 2.99 -36.78 7.07
CA THR A 69 2.68 -37.50 5.82
C THR A 69 3.83 -38.33 5.22
N TYR A 70 5.10 -38.13 5.61
CA TYR A 70 6.28 -38.77 4.95
C TYR A 70 6.37 -38.61 3.41
N ALA A 71 5.44 -37.89 2.76
CA ALA A 71 5.37 -37.61 1.33
C ALA A 71 5.94 -36.21 1.02
N SER A 72 7.23 -36.02 1.27
CA SER A 72 7.89 -34.70 1.19
C SER A 72 7.83 -34.04 -0.20
N PHE A 73 7.70 -34.80 -1.27
CA PHE A 73 7.85 -34.28 -2.63
C PHE A 73 6.65 -33.43 -3.09
N GLU A 74 5.42 -33.87 -2.82
CA GLU A 74 4.20 -33.20 -3.28
C GLU A 74 3.95 -31.89 -2.51
N THR A 75 4.28 -31.86 -1.21
CA THR A 75 4.21 -30.64 -0.38
C THR A 75 5.18 -29.57 -0.85
N PHE A 76 6.41 -29.93 -1.23
CA PHE A 76 7.37 -28.97 -1.77
C PHE A 76 6.93 -28.37 -3.10
N ILE A 77 6.31 -29.17 -3.97
CA ILE A 77 5.76 -28.68 -5.24
C ILE A 77 4.61 -27.69 -4.98
N MET A 78 3.70 -27.99 -4.05
CA MET A 78 2.59 -27.09 -3.73
C MET A 78 3.05 -25.78 -3.09
N VAL A 79 4.00 -25.85 -2.15
CA VAL A 79 4.59 -24.63 -1.55
C VAL A 79 5.31 -23.82 -2.62
N GLY A 80 6.08 -24.46 -3.50
CA GLY A 80 6.74 -23.81 -4.63
C GLY A 80 5.75 -23.13 -5.59
N LEU A 81 4.62 -23.77 -5.90
CA LEU A 81 3.56 -23.19 -6.73
C LEU A 81 2.92 -21.97 -6.08
N ILE A 82 2.62 -22.03 -4.79
CA ILE A 82 2.07 -20.89 -4.05
C ILE A 82 3.06 -19.73 -4.03
N TYR A 83 4.34 -20.02 -3.78
CA TYR A 83 5.40 -19.01 -3.81
C TYR A 83 5.57 -18.37 -5.19
N LEU A 84 5.53 -19.17 -6.25
CA LEU A 84 5.61 -18.71 -7.63
C LEU A 84 4.39 -17.86 -8.01
N CYS A 85 3.20 -18.24 -7.56
CA CYS A 85 1.96 -17.49 -7.79
C CYS A 85 2.01 -16.12 -7.10
N LEU A 86 2.38 -16.08 -5.81
CA LEU A 86 2.56 -14.85 -5.05
C LEU A 86 3.61 -13.93 -5.68
N THR A 87 4.79 -14.48 -5.98
CA THR A 87 5.89 -13.71 -6.58
C THR A 87 5.53 -13.18 -7.96
N SER A 88 4.84 -13.97 -8.79
CA SER A 88 4.36 -13.53 -10.11
C SER A 88 3.30 -12.45 -9.99
N CYS A 89 2.33 -12.58 -9.08
CA CYS A 89 1.33 -11.55 -8.81
C CYS A 89 1.96 -10.22 -8.38
N THR A 90 2.92 -10.27 -7.44
CA THR A 90 3.64 -9.08 -6.99
C THR A 90 4.45 -8.46 -8.12
N SER A 91 5.17 -9.27 -8.91
CA SER A 91 5.96 -8.76 -10.04
C SER A 91 5.09 -8.11 -11.11
N ILE A 92 3.91 -8.67 -11.42
CA ILE A 92 2.96 -8.09 -12.38
C ILE A 92 2.39 -6.77 -11.83
N ALA A 93 2.00 -6.74 -10.55
CA ALA A 93 1.49 -5.53 -9.92
C ALA A 93 2.55 -4.41 -9.92
N LEU A 94 3.82 -4.74 -9.67
CA LEU A 94 4.93 -3.79 -9.70
C LEU A 94 5.18 -3.25 -11.11
N GLN A 95 5.18 -4.11 -12.13
CA GLN A 95 5.32 -3.69 -13.53
C GLN A 95 4.15 -2.80 -13.98
N PHE A 96 2.94 -3.07 -13.50
CA PHE A 96 1.77 -2.24 -13.79
C PHE A 96 1.90 -0.85 -13.16
N LEU A 97 2.41 -0.79 -11.94
CA LEU A 97 2.67 0.46 -11.23
C LEU A 97 3.82 1.24 -11.87
N GLU A 98 4.93 0.58 -12.22
CA GLU A 98 6.10 1.20 -12.85
C GLU A 98 5.75 1.78 -14.22
N LYS A 99 4.96 1.06 -15.02
CA LYS A 99 4.45 1.54 -16.31
C LYS A 99 3.55 2.78 -16.18
N HIS A 100 2.87 2.95 -15.04
CA HIS A 100 2.05 4.13 -14.77
C HIS A 100 2.86 5.32 -14.22
N TRP A 101 3.99 5.05 -13.56
CA TRP A 101 4.83 6.10 -12.94
C TRP A 101 6.02 6.56 -13.80
N GLN A 102 6.49 5.76 -14.77
CA GLN A 102 7.54 6.18 -15.72
C GLN A 102 6.99 6.96 -16.95
N VAL A 103 5.68 7.13 -17.06
CA VAL A 103 5.05 8.03 -18.04
C VAL A 103 4.47 9.23 -17.31
N ASN A 104 5.34 10.05 -16.70
CA ASN A 104 5.09 11.47 -16.43
C ASN A 104 6.38 12.20 -16.06
#